data_AF-A0A3G5UE94-F1
#
_entry.id   AF-A0A3G5UE94-F1
#
_cell.length_a   1.000
_cell.length_b   1.000
_cell.length_c   1.000
_cell.angle_alpha   90.00
_cell.angle_beta   90.00
_cell.angle_gamma   90.00
#
_symmetry.space_group_name_H-M   'P 1'
#
loop_
_entity.id
_entity.type
_entity.pdbx_description
1 polymer ?
#
loop_
_entity_poly.entity_id
_entity_poly.type
_entity_poly.pdbx_seq_one_letter_code
_entity_poly.pdbx_strand_id
1 'polypeptide(L)'
;MRELIRKYQETGQDTEILEALLNYVNEDLTTLKYNDNAPEVEDGLKYVAYRIRAFMMKNCFAKRNARNLTERSNQSEDFEGLHEFLDGLYEADWIELDWRALRNYDFSSIYANESEVRDYLRARQYDFFNLLNQFEGLSQNSDEFKTDFKQTKDNLLPLFEEAFLYAIKKVDCERETKEMVKYINKAMLTKFIELQMKRDNVKRIRKGNKSTYVKAETKAEETDIWMMMFGKTLKNVGGLEAFSLWLTPKQTKFVQDVYNIIERDLKENNTDAFRWKEDGTPVLKKRHIAKQMTKLTNQEMTETNFKQTLKRCEKKIFDNWKEVISNRF
;
A
#
# COMPACT_ATOMS: atom_id res chain seq x y z
N MET A 1 4.82 -14.84 -27.36
CA MET A 1 5.47 -14.05 -26.28
C MET A 1 6.84 -13.51 -26.68
N ARG A 2 7.84 -14.34 -26.96
CA ARG A 2 9.24 -13.90 -27.21
C ARG A 2 9.36 -12.82 -28.28
N GLU A 3 8.76 -13.03 -29.46
CA GLU A 3 8.85 -12.06 -30.55
C GLU A 3 8.16 -10.73 -30.23
N LEU A 4 7.02 -10.77 -29.54
CA LEU A 4 6.34 -9.55 -29.09
C LEU A 4 7.19 -8.77 -28.07
N ILE A 5 7.93 -9.46 -27.19
CA ILE A 5 8.88 -8.81 -26.26
C ILE A 5 10.04 -8.18 -27.03
N ARG A 6 10.65 -8.90 -27.98
CA ARG A 6 11.75 -8.36 -28.80
C ARG A 6 11.32 -7.11 -29.56
N LYS A 7 10.17 -7.17 -30.22
CA LYS A 7 9.56 -6.03 -30.93
C LYS A 7 9.38 -4.82 -30.02
N TYR A 8 8.90 -5.02 -28.78
CA TYR A 8 8.82 -3.95 -27.78
C TYR A 8 10.21 -3.43 -27.37
N GLN A 9 11.19 -4.30 -27.17
CA GLN A 9 12.55 -3.90 -26.78
C GLN A 9 13.27 -3.09 -27.87
N GLU A 10 13.04 -3.42 -29.14
CA GLU A 10 13.62 -2.73 -30.30
C GLU A 10 12.97 -1.36 -30.57
N THR A 11 11.64 -1.28 -30.48
CA THR A 11 10.88 -0.07 -30.84
C THR A 11 10.65 0.87 -29.65
N GLY A 12 10.57 0.33 -28.43
CA GLY A 12 10.20 1.05 -27.21
C GLY A 12 8.76 1.58 -27.17
N GLN A 13 7.96 1.33 -28.21
CA GLN A 13 6.61 1.91 -28.39
C GLN A 13 5.55 0.87 -28.72
N ASP A 14 5.93 -0.37 -29.06
CA ASP A 14 4.97 -1.40 -29.47
C ASP A 14 4.08 -1.88 -28.31
N THR A 15 2.77 -1.65 -28.40
CA THR A 15 1.80 -2.03 -27.35
C THR A 15 1.16 -3.39 -27.58
N GLU A 16 1.47 -4.11 -28.65
CA GLU A 16 0.82 -5.36 -29.04
C GLU A 16 0.91 -6.42 -27.92
N ILE A 17 2.07 -6.49 -27.25
CA ILE A 17 2.25 -7.38 -26.11
C ILE A 17 1.41 -7.00 -24.90
N LEU A 18 1.22 -5.70 -24.67
CA LEU A 18 0.43 -5.20 -23.57
C LEU A 18 -1.05 -5.47 -23.83
N GLU A 19 -1.53 -5.24 -25.06
CA GLU A 19 -2.89 -5.55 -25.48
C GLU A 19 -3.20 -7.05 -25.35
N ALA A 20 -2.29 -7.92 -25.80
CA ALA A 20 -2.41 -9.36 -25.63
C ALA A 20 -2.49 -9.76 -24.14
N LEU A 21 -1.63 -9.17 -23.28
CA LEU A 21 -1.68 -9.40 -21.84
C LEU A 21 -3.04 -8.98 -21.24
N LEU A 22 -3.53 -7.79 -21.59
CA LEU A 22 -4.77 -7.24 -21.04
C LEU A 22 -6.00 -8.06 -21.45
N ASN A 23 -6.01 -8.58 -22.68
CA ASN A 23 -7.04 -9.51 -23.13
C ASN A 23 -7.06 -10.77 -22.25
N TYR A 24 -5.90 -11.39 -22.01
CA TYR A 24 -5.81 -12.57 -21.14
C TYR A 24 -6.17 -12.29 -19.67
N VAL A 25 -5.85 -11.11 -19.13
CA VAL A 25 -6.23 -10.76 -17.75
C VAL A 25 -7.76 -10.77 -17.55
N ASN A 26 -8.53 -10.50 -18.62
CA ASN A 26 -9.98 -10.51 -18.58
C ASN A 26 -10.59 -11.91 -18.67
N GLU A 27 -9.87 -12.86 -19.26
CA GLU A 27 -10.29 -14.25 -19.39
C GLU A 27 -10.34 -14.98 -18.04
N ASP A 28 -11.16 -16.03 -17.97
CA ASP A 28 -11.06 -17.00 -16.89
C ASP A 28 -9.88 -17.93 -17.15
N LEU A 29 -8.80 -17.69 -16.41
CA LEU A 29 -7.55 -18.44 -16.49
C LEU A 29 -7.39 -19.44 -15.33
N THR A 30 -8.47 -19.77 -14.61
CA THR A 30 -8.41 -20.69 -13.46
C THR A 30 -7.94 -22.10 -13.85
N THR A 31 -8.20 -22.53 -15.07
CA THR A 31 -7.73 -23.82 -15.62
C THR A 31 -6.21 -23.94 -15.67
N LEU A 32 -5.48 -22.83 -15.80
CA LEU A 32 -4.00 -22.83 -15.76
C LEU A 32 -3.43 -23.18 -14.38
N LYS A 33 -4.24 -23.12 -13.31
CA LYS A 33 -3.86 -23.55 -11.96
C LYS A 33 -3.75 -25.08 -11.82
N TYR A 34 -4.55 -25.81 -12.60
CA TYR A 34 -4.76 -27.25 -12.46
C TYR A 34 -4.13 -28.06 -13.61
N ASN A 35 -3.40 -27.40 -14.52
CA ASN A 35 -2.67 -28.09 -15.57
C ASN A 35 -1.36 -28.66 -14.99
N ASP A 36 -1.22 -30.00 -15.02
CA ASP A 36 -0.03 -30.71 -14.54
C ASP A 36 1.20 -30.47 -15.44
N ASN A 37 0.99 -29.99 -16.67
CA ASN A 37 2.07 -29.52 -17.53
C ASN A 37 2.55 -28.15 -17.06
N ALA A 38 3.86 -27.88 -17.14
CA ALA A 38 4.44 -26.59 -16.75
C ALA A 38 3.78 -25.44 -17.55
N PRO A 39 2.79 -24.70 -16.99
CA PRO A 39 1.92 -23.82 -17.77
C PRO A 39 2.68 -22.57 -18.25
N GLU A 40 3.79 -22.25 -17.58
CA GLU A 40 4.76 -21.23 -17.97
C GLU A 40 5.45 -21.54 -19.32
N VAL A 41 5.50 -22.82 -19.70
CA VAL A 41 6.16 -23.30 -20.93
C VAL A 41 5.18 -23.33 -22.10
N GLU A 42 3.93 -23.74 -21.87
CA GLU A 42 2.89 -23.83 -22.90
C GLU A 42 2.43 -22.44 -23.39
N ASP A 43 2.09 -21.54 -22.46
CA ASP A 43 1.68 -20.17 -22.78
C ASP A 43 2.14 -19.20 -21.69
N GLY A 44 3.42 -18.82 -21.78
CA GLY A 44 4.06 -17.97 -20.79
C GLY A 44 3.37 -16.62 -20.58
N LEU A 45 2.76 -16.03 -21.63
CA LEU A 45 2.07 -14.74 -21.49
C LEU A 45 0.73 -14.90 -20.77
N LYS A 46 -0.04 -15.95 -21.08
CA LYS A 46 -1.25 -16.29 -20.31
C LYS A 46 -0.92 -16.60 -18.85
N TYR A 47 0.20 -17.28 -18.59
CA TYR A 47 0.61 -17.52 -17.20
C TYR A 47 0.93 -16.21 -16.47
N VAL A 48 1.60 -15.24 -17.10
CA VAL A 48 1.81 -13.91 -16.51
C VAL A 48 0.46 -13.21 -16.23
N ALA A 49 -0.48 -13.22 -17.19
CA ALA A 49 -1.82 -12.66 -17.01
C ALA A 49 -2.59 -13.33 -15.85
N TYR A 50 -2.51 -14.65 -15.74
CA TYR A 50 -3.07 -15.42 -14.63
C TYR A 50 -2.52 -14.93 -13.29
N ARG A 51 -1.20 -14.71 -13.18
CA ARG A 51 -0.58 -14.21 -11.94
C ARG A 51 -1.08 -12.82 -11.55
N ILE A 52 -1.28 -11.93 -12.52
CA ILE A 52 -1.86 -10.60 -12.29
C ILE A 52 -3.31 -10.73 -11.78
N ARG A 53 -4.15 -11.49 -12.49
CA ARG A 53 -5.55 -11.72 -12.12
C ARG A 53 -5.67 -12.34 -10.74
N ALA A 54 -4.91 -13.40 -10.46
CA ALA A 54 -4.88 -14.07 -9.16
C ALA A 54 -4.48 -13.13 -8.02
N PHE A 55 -3.52 -12.22 -8.26
CA PHE A 55 -3.15 -11.21 -7.29
C PHE A 55 -4.29 -10.23 -7.01
N MET A 56 -4.97 -9.74 -8.06
CA MET A 56 -6.13 -8.84 -7.90
C MET A 56 -7.29 -9.54 -7.19
N MET A 57 -7.59 -10.79 -7.55
CA MET A 57 -8.60 -11.61 -6.86
C MET A 57 -8.27 -11.75 -5.39
N LYS A 58 -7.03 -12.12 -5.05
CA LYS A 58 -6.58 -12.22 -3.65
C LYS A 58 -6.76 -10.91 -2.87
N ASN A 59 -6.47 -9.76 -3.48
CA ASN A 59 -6.66 -8.46 -2.84
C ASN A 59 -8.15 -8.13 -2.66
N CYS A 60 -8.99 -8.44 -3.66
CA CYS A 60 -10.44 -8.28 -3.57
C CYS A 60 -10.99 -9.13 -2.41
N PHE A 61 -10.65 -10.42 -2.34
CA PHE A 61 -11.05 -11.30 -1.24
C PHE A 61 -10.55 -10.82 0.11
N ALA A 62 -9.30 -10.39 0.23
CA ALA A 62 -8.78 -9.90 1.51
C ALA A 62 -9.57 -8.67 2.01
N LYS A 63 -9.85 -7.70 1.12
CA LYS A 63 -10.63 -6.50 1.45
C LYS A 63 -12.07 -6.86 1.81
N ARG A 64 -12.68 -7.74 1.01
CA ARG A 64 -14.08 -8.18 1.18
C ARG A 64 -14.24 -9.03 2.44
N ASN A 65 -13.34 -9.97 2.72
CA ASN A 65 -13.34 -10.77 3.95
C ASN A 65 -13.18 -9.88 5.18
N ALA A 66 -12.27 -8.89 5.16
CA ALA A 66 -12.16 -7.92 6.26
C ALA A 66 -13.45 -7.13 6.46
N ARG A 67 -14.11 -6.71 5.37
CA ARG A 67 -15.42 -6.03 5.41
C ARG A 67 -16.52 -6.95 5.96
N ASN A 68 -16.65 -8.16 5.43
CA ASN A 68 -17.67 -9.13 5.85
C ASN A 68 -17.52 -9.55 7.31
N LEU A 69 -16.28 -9.79 7.76
CA LEU A 69 -15.96 -10.08 9.17
C LEU A 69 -16.29 -8.92 10.12
N THR A 70 -16.46 -7.70 9.62
CA THR A 70 -16.77 -6.52 10.46
C THR A 70 -18.23 -6.10 10.33
N GLU A 71 -18.77 -6.10 9.11
CA GLU A 71 -20.12 -5.61 8.80
C GLU A 71 -21.16 -6.71 8.95
N ARG A 72 -20.89 -7.92 8.44
CA ARG A 72 -21.90 -8.99 8.39
C ARG A 72 -21.93 -9.87 9.63
N SER A 73 -20.79 -10.05 10.30
CA SER A 73 -20.76 -10.69 11.62
C SER A 73 -21.63 -9.97 12.66
N ASN A 74 -21.88 -8.67 12.48
CA ASN A 74 -22.65 -7.84 13.39
C ASN A 74 -24.09 -7.54 12.89
N GLN A 75 -24.42 -7.89 11.65
CA GLN A 75 -25.69 -7.54 11.00
C GLN A 75 -26.58 -8.75 10.68
N SER A 76 -26.06 -9.97 10.77
CA SER A 76 -26.82 -11.17 10.49
C SER A 76 -26.61 -12.16 11.63
N GLU A 77 -27.66 -12.38 12.43
CA GLU A 77 -27.71 -13.41 13.49
C GLU A 77 -27.39 -14.81 12.94
N ASP A 78 -27.56 -14.97 11.63
CA ASP A 78 -27.42 -16.20 10.85
C ASP A 78 -25.98 -16.46 10.35
N PHE A 79 -25.04 -15.50 10.48
CA PHE A 79 -23.66 -15.66 10.00
C PHE A 79 -22.87 -16.73 10.78
N GLU A 80 -23.08 -16.82 12.10
CA GLU A 80 -22.47 -17.86 12.94
C GLU A 80 -22.98 -19.25 12.54
N GLY A 81 -24.28 -19.37 12.25
CA GLY A 81 -24.88 -20.60 11.75
C GLY A 81 -24.28 -21.05 10.41
N LEU A 82 -24.07 -20.14 9.45
CA LEU A 82 -23.37 -20.47 8.20
C LEU A 82 -21.95 -20.99 8.48
N HIS A 83 -21.22 -20.34 9.39
CA HIS A 83 -19.85 -20.72 9.72
C HIS A 83 -19.78 -22.11 10.34
N GLU A 84 -20.68 -22.43 11.28
CA GLU A 84 -20.80 -23.76 11.89
C GLU A 84 -21.06 -24.85 10.84
N PHE A 85 -21.91 -24.58 9.84
CA PHE A 85 -22.15 -25.53 8.76
C PHE A 85 -20.93 -25.74 7.86
N LEU A 86 -20.21 -24.66 7.52
CA LEU A 86 -19.00 -24.74 6.71
C LEU A 86 -17.88 -25.48 7.44
N ASP A 87 -17.74 -25.29 8.74
CA ASP A 87 -16.77 -26.00 9.58
C ASP A 87 -17.16 -27.48 9.72
N GLY A 88 -18.45 -27.78 9.88
CA GLY A 88 -18.95 -29.16 9.88
C GLY A 88 -18.69 -29.89 8.56
N LEU A 89 -18.77 -29.19 7.42
CA LEU A 89 -18.35 -29.74 6.14
C LEU A 89 -16.84 -29.94 6.07
N TYR A 90 -16.04 -28.99 6.58
CA TYR A 90 -14.57 -29.09 6.63
C TYR A 90 -14.09 -30.36 7.32
N GLU A 91 -14.73 -30.75 8.41
CA GLU A 91 -14.42 -31.97 9.15
C GLU A 91 -14.85 -33.25 8.44
N ALA A 92 -15.72 -33.16 7.42
CA ALA A 92 -16.25 -34.34 6.76
C ALA A 92 -15.18 -35.08 5.94
N ASP A 93 -14.12 -34.43 5.45
CA ASP A 93 -12.92 -34.95 4.73
C ASP A 93 -13.13 -35.89 3.51
N TRP A 94 -14.27 -36.60 3.38
CA TRP A 94 -14.62 -37.52 2.29
C TRP A 94 -15.38 -36.83 1.15
N ILE A 95 -15.88 -35.61 1.37
CA ILE A 95 -16.48 -34.77 0.34
C ILE A 95 -15.34 -33.98 -0.29
N GLU A 96 -15.08 -34.14 -1.58
CA GLU A 96 -13.97 -33.50 -2.32
C GLU A 96 -14.18 -31.97 -2.51
N LEU A 97 -14.37 -31.23 -1.41
CA LEU A 97 -14.60 -29.80 -1.43
C LEU A 97 -13.27 -29.03 -1.52
N ASP A 98 -13.21 -28.02 -2.40
CA ASP A 98 -12.15 -27.02 -2.36
C ASP A 98 -12.34 -26.10 -1.14
N TRP A 99 -11.71 -26.46 -0.01
CA TRP A 99 -11.76 -25.67 1.22
C TRP A 99 -11.27 -24.23 1.05
N ARG A 100 -10.42 -23.95 0.05
CA ARG A 100 -9.97 -22.58 -0.23
C ARG A 100 -11.07 -21.77 -0.91
N ALA A 101 -11.90 -22.40 -1.74
CA ALA A 101 -13.07 -21.76 -2.33
C ALA A 101 -14.03 -21.32 -1.20
N LEU A 102 -14.32 -22.23 -0.26
CA LEU A 102 -15.20 -21.95 0.88
C LEU A 102 -14.68 -20.83 1.79
N ARG A 103 -13.38 -20.78 2.07
CA ARG A 103 -12.76 -19.67 2.83
C ARG A 103 -12.80 -18.31 2.12
N ASN A 104 -13.02 -18.31 0.81
CA ASN A 104 -13.26 -17.10 0.01
C ASN A 104 -14.76 -16.92 -0.28
N TYR A 105 -15.62 -17.66 0.43
CA TYR A 105 -17.07 -17.70 0.27
C TYR A 105 -17.53 -18.04 -1.15
N ASP A 106 -16.71 -18.80 -1.87
CA ASP A 106 -17.04 -19.36 -3.16
C ASP A 106 -17.68 -20.74 -2.95
N PHE A 107 -19.01 -20.77 -2.99
CA PHE A 107 -19.81 -21.96 -2.69
C PHE A 107 -19.94 -22.91 -3.87
N SER A 108 -19.25 -22.68 -5.00
CA SER A 108 -19.34 -23.53 -6.19
C SER A 108 -19.01 -25.00 -5.90
N SER A 109 -18.07 -25.30 -4.98
CA SER A 109 -17.77 -26.68 -4.60
C SER A 109 -18.91 -27.37 -3.83
N ILE A 110 -19.69 -26.61 -3.04
CA ILE A 110 -20.87 -27.13 -2.34
C ILE A 110 -21.95 -27.50 -3.35
N TYR A 111 -22.23 -26.64 -4.32
CA TYR A 111 -23.23 -26.93 -5.36
C TYR A 111 -22.78 -28.08 -6.28
N ALA A 112 -21.48 -28.22 -6.55
CA ALA A 112 -20.96 -29.34 -7.33
C ALA A 112 -21.09 -30.70 -6.63
N ASN A 113 -21.05 -30.71 -5.29
CA ASN A 113 -21.22 -31.91 -4.44
C ASN A 113 -22.54 -31.85 -3.66
N GLU A 114 -23.59 -31.30 -4.28
CA GLU A 114 -24.84 -31.00 -3.59
C GLU A 114 -25.46 -32.24 -2.94
N SER A 115 -25.45 -33.40 -3.64
CA SER A 115 -26.04 -34.63 -3.12
C SER A 115 -25.35 -35.10 -1.84
N GLU A 116 -24.01 -35.13 -1.86
CA GLU A 116 -23.18 -35.57 -0.75
C GLU A 116 -23.31 -34.62 0.45
N VAL A 117 -23.36 -33.32 0.19
CA VAL A 117 -23.59 -32.28 1.20
C VAL A 117 -24.98 -32.43 1.83
N ARG A 118 -26.02 -32.66 1.02
CA ARG A 118 -27.39 -32.89 1.50
C ARG A 118 -27.47 -34.14 2.39
N ASP A 119 -26.84 -35.23 1.97
CA ASP A 119 -26.79 -36.48 2.72
C ASP A 119 -26.04 -36.32 4.06
N TYR A 120 -24.96 -35.54 4.08
CA TYR A 120 -24.19 -35.24 5.29
C TYR A 120 -24.99 -34.40 6.29
N LEU A 121 -25.64 -33.33 5.80
CA LEU A 121 -26.36 -32.37 6.66
C LEU A 121 -27.73 -32.86 7.11
N ARG A 122 -28.32 -33.86 6.44
CA ARG A 122 -29.60 -34.49 6.78
C ARG A 122 -30.70 -33.44 7.00
N ALA A 123 -31.34 -33.45 8.18
CA ALA A 123 -32.41 -32.53 8.53
C ALA A 123 -31.99 -31.04 8.51
N ARG A 124 -30.69 -30.75 8.66
CA ARG A 124 -30.17 -29.38 8.68
C ARG A 124 -29.89 -28.81 7.28
N GLN A 125 -30.07 -29.60 6.21
CA GLN A 125 -29.78 -29.16 4.85
C GLN A 125 -30.59 -27.91 4.44
N TYR A 126 -31.86 -27.81 4.86
CA TYR A 126 -32.73 -26.72 4.45
C TYR A 126 -32.28 -25.40 5.07
N ASP A 127 -31.91 -25.41 6.35
CA ASP A 127 -31.35 -24.25 7.04
C ASP A 127 -30.03 -23.84 6.38
N PHE A 128 -29.14 -24.80 6.09
CA PHE A 128 -27.88 -24.52 5.41
C PHE A 128 -28.04 -23.90 4.02
N PHE A 129 -28.87 -24.47 3.14
CA PHE A 129 -29.06 -23.92 1.81
C PHE A 129 -29.82 -22.58 1.82
N ASN A 130 -30.73 -22.37 2.78
CA ASN A 130 -31.35 -21.07 2.99
C ASN A 130 -30.31 -20.02 3.42
N LEU A 131 -29.42 -20.38 4.34
CA LEU A 131 -28.29 -19.54 4.75
C LEU A 131 -27.37 -19.25 3.56
N LEU A 132 -26.96 -20.26 2.79
CA LEU A 132 -26.15 -20.06 1.59
C LEU A 132 -26.81 -19.08 0.61
N ASN A 133 -28.12 -19.18 0.40
CA ASN A 133 -28.87 -18.27 -0.46
C ASN A 133 -28.92 -16.83 0.11
N GLN A 134 -29.12 -16.67 1.42
CA GLN A 134 -29.04 -15.35 2.08
C GLN A 134 -27.64 -14.72 1.93
N PHE A 135 -26.61 -15.57 1.90
CA PHE A 135 -25.22 -15.17 1.75
C PHE A 135 -24.68 -15.33 0.32
N GLU A 136 -25.52 -15.54 -0.70
CA GLU A 136 -25.08 -15.70 -2.10
C GLU A 136 -24.28 -14.48 -2.59
N GLY A 137 -24.62 -13.30 -2.04
CA GLY A 137 -23.85 -12.06 -2.22
C GLY A 137 -22.37 -12.20 -1.86
N LEU A 138 -21.99 -13.11 -0.96
CA LEU A 138 -20.59 -13.38 -0.59
C LEU A 138 -19.80 -14.09 -1.70
N SER A 139 -20.46 -14.77 -2.63
CA SER A 139 -19.80 -15.54 -3.69
C SER A 139 -19.07 -14.68 -4.70
N GLN A 140 -18.11 -15.29 -5.40
CA GLN A 140 -17.36 -14.63 -6.48
C GLN A 140 -18.25 -14.30 -7.70
N ASN A 141 -19.41 -14.93 -7.80
CA ASN A 141 -20.34 -14.74 -8.91
C ASN A 141 -21.37 -13.64 -8.64
N SER A 142 -21.41 -13.10 -7.42
CA SER A 142 -22.33 -12.04 -7.05
C SER A 142 -22.02 -10.73 -7.76
N ASP A 143 -23.04 -9.92 -8.00
CA ASP A 143 -22.87 -8.60 -8.61
C ASP A 143 -22.08 -7.65 -7.69
N GLU A 144 -22.17 -7.86 -6.39
CA GLU A 144 -21.36 -7.15 -5.39
C GLU A 144 -19.87 -7.47 -5.55
N PHE A 145 -19.51 -8.76 -5.69
CA PHE A 145 -18.13 -9.16 -5.94
C PHE A 145 -17.64 -8.65 -7.29
N LYS A 146 -18.44 -8.76 -8.36
CA LYS A 146 -18.07 -8.21 -9.68
C LYS A 146 -17.78 -6.72 -9.61
N THR A 147 -18.56 -5.98 -8.81
CA THR A 147 -18.34 -4.55 -8.57
C THR A 147 -17.05 -4.30 -7.79
N ASP A 148 -16.83 -4.99 -6.66
CA ASP A 148 -15.61 -4.87 -5.87
C ASP A 148 -14.35 -5.27 -6.65
N PHE A 149 -14.44 -6.32 -7.47
CA PHE A 149 -13.35 -6.79 -8.32
C PHE A 149 -13.07 -5.80 -9.44
N LYS A 150 -14.10 -5.23 -10.07
CA LYS A 150 -13.94 -4.14 -11.04
C LYS A 150 -13.21 -2.96 -10.41
N GLN A 151 -13.62 -2.50 -9.23
CA GLN A 151 -12.91 -1.43 -8.52
C GLN A 151 -11.47 -1.82 -8.19
N THR A 152 -11.23 -3.05 -7.75
CA THR A 152 -9.87 -3.55 -7.46
C THR A 152 -9.02 -3.55 -8.73
N LYS A 153 -9.57 -4.01 -9.85
CA LYS A 153 -8.92 -4.02 -11.15
C LYS A 153 -8.61 -2.61 -11.64
N ASP A 154 -9.59 -1.71 -11.64
CA ASP A 154 -9.42 -0.32 -12.06
C ASP A 154 -8.33 0.39 -11.24
N ASN A 155 -8.18 0.02 -9.96
CA ASN A 155 -7.14 0.57 -9.08
C ASN A 155 -5.75 -0.06 -9.28
N LEU A 156 -5.65 -1.36 -9.55
CA LEU A 156 -4.38 -2.10 -9.54
C LEU A 156 -3.81 -2.35 -10.93
N LEU A 157 -4.66 -2.52 -11.95
CA LEU A 157 -4.26 -2.88 -13.30
C LEU A 157 -3.31 -1.85 -13.94
N PRO A 158 -3.54 -0.53 -13.83
CA PRO A 158 -2.59 0.46 -14.39
C PRO A 158 -1.17 0.35 -13.80
N LEU A 159 -1.06 -0.03 -12.51
CA LEU A 159 0.24 -0.26 -11.87
C LEU A 159 0.91 -1.54 -12.39
N PHE A 160 0.12 -2.58 -12.69
CA PHE A 160 0.62 -3.80 -13.30
C PHE A 160 1.06 -3.60 -14.75
N GLU A 161 0.35 -2.77 -15.52
CA GLU A 161 0.75 -2.40 -16.88
C GLU A 161 2.14 -1.75 -16.88
N GLU A 162 2.34 -0.70 -16.07
CA GLU A 162 3.64 -0.02 -15.96
C GLU A 162 4.74 -0.98 -15.45
N ALA A 163 4.42 -1.82 -14.47
CA ALA A 163 5.35 -2.80 -13.92
C ALA A 163 5.72 -3.90 -14.94
N PHE A 164 4.77 -4.33 -15.77
CA PHE A 164 4.99 -5.31 -16.83
C PHE A 164 5.90 -4.74 -17.91
N LEU A 165 5.63 -3.53 -18.40
CA LEU A 165 6.48 -2.82 -19.36
C LEU A 165 7.92 -2.67 -18.85
N TYR A 166 8.09 -2.31 -17.57
CA TYR A 166 9.39 -2.28 -16.91
C TYR A 166 10.10 -3.65 -16.93
N ALA A 167 9.37 -4.73 -16.68
CA ALA A 167 9.92 -6.08 -16.64
C ALA A 167 10.34 -6.58 -18.04
N ILE A 168 9.47 -6.43 -19.04
CA ILE A 168 9.76 -6.88 -20.42
C ILE A 168 10.87 -6.05 -21.08
N LYS A 169 11.07 -4.79 -20.67
CA LYS A 169 12.22 -3.99 -21.12
C LYS A 169 13.58 -4.58 -20.70
N LYS A 170 13.61 -5.45 -19.68
CA LYS A 170 14.85 -5.96 -19.07
C LYS A 170 15.03 -7.48 -19.17
N VAL A 171 13.99 -8.21 -19.59
CA VAL A 171 14.06 -9.67 -19.71
C VAL A 171 14.95 -10.05 -20.89
N ASP A 172 15.77 -11.08 -20.70
CA ASP A 172 16.60 -11.65 -21.75
C ASP A 172 15.77 -12.62 -22.60
N CYS A 173 15.58 -12.28 -23.88
CA CYS A 173 14.76 -13.04 -24.81
C CYS A 173 15.45 -14.33 -25.33
N GLU A 174 16.74 -14.52 -25.09
CA GLU A 174 17.45 -15.74 -25.49
C GLU A 174 17.23 -16.90 -24.51
N ARG A 175 16.76 -16.61 -23.30
CA ARG A 175 16.48 -17.60 -22.26
C ARG A 175 15.23 -18.43 -22.54
N GLU A 176 15.17 -19.61 -21.93
CA GLU A 176 13.97 -20.45 -21.98
C GLU A 176 12.71 -19.71 -21.50
N THR A 177 11.56 -20.00 -22.11
CA THR A 177 10.27 -19.35 -21.79
C THR A 177 9.99 -19.36 -20.28
N LYS A 178 10.26 -20.47 -19.60
CA LYS A 178 10.10 -20.59 -18.14
C LYS A 178 10.98 -19.59 -17.37
N GLU A 179 12.23 -19.43 -17.76
CA GLU A 179 13.12 -18.44 -17.14
C GLU A 179 12.66 -17.01 -17.40
N MET A 180 12.19 -16.73 -18.63
CA MET A 180 11.63 -15.43 -18.99
C MET A 180 10.40 -15.11 -18.13
N VAL A 181 9.44 -16.02 -18.03
CA VAL A 181 8.21 -15.87 -17.22
C VAL A 181 8.55 -15.66 -15.75
N LYS A 182 9.46 -16.46 -15.20
CA LYS A 182 9.94 -16.31 -13.82
C LYS A 182 10.57 -14.95 -13.57
N TYR A 183 11.40 -14.46 -14.50
CA TYR A 183 11.99 -13.13 -14.41
C TYR A 183 10.92 -12.05 -14.48
N ILE A 184 10.03 -12.11 -15.47
CA ILE A 184 8.96 -11.12 -15.69
C ILE A 184 8.11 -11.01 -14.43
N ASN A 185 7.61 -12.12 -13.90
CA ASN A 185 6.78 -12.12 -12.68
C ASN A 185 7.51 -11.51 -11.48
N LYS A 186 8.80 -11.81 -11.29
CA LYS A 186 9.60 -11.27 -10.18
C LYS A 186 9.86 -9.77 -10.33
N ALA A 187 10.28 -9.33 -11.51
CA ALA A 187 10.58 -7.93 -11.79
C ALA A 187 9.31 -7.07 -11.76
N MET A 188 8.23 -7.57 -12.36
CA MET A 188 6.91 -6.94 -12.34
C MET A 188 6.39 -6.79 -10.92
N LEU A 189 6.36 -7.85 -10.11
CA LEU A 189 5.87 -7.74 -8.73
C LEU A 189 6.69 -6.74 -7.91
N THR A 190 8.01 -6.72 -8.08
CA THR A 190 8.89 -5.76 -7.39
C THR A 190 8.55 -4.33 -7.79
N LYS A 191 8.38 -4.07 -9.09
CA LYS A 191 8.05 -2.74 -9.60
C LYS A 191 6.63 -2.31 -9.22
N PHE A 192 5.66 -3.23 -9.28
CA PHE A 192 4.29 -3.00 -8.83
C PHE A 192 4.26 -2.55 -7.37
N ILE A 193 4.99 -3.22 -6.47
CA ILE A 193 5.06 -2.82 -5.04
C ILE A 193 5.65 -1.42 -4.91
N GLU A 194 6.70 -1.08 -5.67
CA GLU A 194 7.28 0.27 -5.66
C GLU A 194 6.25 1.34 -6.11
N LEU A 195 5.51 1.06 -7.18
CA LEU A 195 4.48 1.96 -7.71
C LEU A 195 3.30 2.10 -6.75
N GLN A 196 2.84 1.00 -6.17
CA GLN A 196 1.79 1.00 -5.16
C GLN A 196 2.21 1.81 -3.93
N MET A 197 3.44 1.61 -3.43
CA MET A 197 3.98 2.40 -2.33
C MET A 197 4.04 3.89 -2.66
N LYS A 198 4.42 4.24 -3.90
CA LYS A 198 4.44 5.64 -4.35
C LYS A 198 3.03 6.24 -4.40
N ARG A 199 2.06 5.52 -4.98
CA ARG A 199 0.65 5.93 -5.07
C ARG A 199 0.04 6.13 -3.67
N ASP A 200 0.27 5.19 -2.77
CA ASP A 200 -0.30 5.17 -1.43
C ASP A 200 0.51 6.04 -0.45
N ASN A 201 1.55 6.74 -0.93
CA ASN A 201 2.48 7.55 -0.16
C ASN A 201 3.10 6.79 1.03
N VAL A 202 3.35 5.49 0.86
CA VAL A 202 3.96 4.62 1.86
C VAL A 202 5.48 4.64 1.68
N LYS A 203 6.21 4.92 2.77
CA LYS A 203 7.68 4.88 2.78
C LYS A 203 8.17 3.66 3.55
N ARG A 204 9.15 2.97 2.96
CA ARG A 204 9.87 1.88 3.63
C ARG A 204 10.96 2.44 4.53
N ILE A 205 10.92 2.09 5.80
CA ILE A 205 11.96 2.38 6.79
C ILE A 205 12.72 1.09 7.07
N ARG A 206 14.04 1.11 6.90
CA ARG A 206 14.90 -0.05 7.16
C ARG A 206 15.77 0.21 8.39
N LYS A 207 15.65 -0.66 9.39
CA LYS A 207 16.49 -0.63 10.60
C LYS A 207 17.14 -2.00 10.78
N GLY A 208 18.40 -2.10 10.36
CA GLY A 208 19.12 -3.38 10.23
C GLY A 208 18.41 -4.32 9.25
N ASN A 209 17.97 -5.48 9.75
CA ASN A 209 17.27 -6.50 8.98
C ASN A 209 15.74 -6.35 8.97
N LYS A 210 15.19 -5.42 9.78
CA LYS A 210 13.74 -5.17 9.83
C LYS A 210 13.34 -4.07 8.85
N SER A 211 12.18 -4.25 8.21
CA SER A 211 11.55 -3.25 7.34
C SER A 211 10.16 -2.94 7.87
N THR A 212 9.89 -1.66 8.09
CA THR A 212 8.58 -1.14 8.49
C THR A 212 8.05 -0.26 7.37
N TYR A 213 6.76 -0.34 7.09
CA TYR A 213 6.08 0.45 6.07
C TYR A 213 5.20 1.47 6.76
N VAL A 214 5.39 2.74 6.42
CA VAL A 214 4.71 3.84 7.10
C VAL A 214 4.06 4.72 6.05
N LYS A 215 2.76 4.99 6.20
CA LYS A 215 2.06 5.98 5.38
C LYS A 215 2.61 7.36 5.75
N ALA A 216 3.30 7.99 4.82
CA ALA A 216 3.86 9.32 5.00
C ALA A 216 2.74 10.33 4.79
N GLU A 217 2.30 10.99 5.85
CA GLU A 217 1.25 12.01 5.79
C GLU A 217 1.57 13.08 6.82
N THR A 218 1.73 14.32 6.36
CA THR A 218 2.01 15.42 7.29
C THR A 218 0.70 15.99 7.79
N LYS A 219 0.51 15.94 9.10
CA LYS A 219 -0.67 16.54 9.74
C LYS A 219 -0.29 17.90 10.31
N ALA A 220 -0.43 18.95 9.50
CA ALA A 220 0.01 20.30 9.88
C ALA A 220 -0.60 20.77 11.21
N GLU A 221 -1.89 20.47 11.44
CA GLU A 221 -2.63 20.89 12.64
C GLU A 221 -2.18 20.15 13.91
N GLU A 222 -1.82 18.87 13.79
CA GLU A 222 -1.37 18.04 14.92
C GLU A 222 0.14 18.21 15.20
N THR A 223 0.90 18.79 14.25
CA THR A 223 2.36 18.84 14.33
C THR A 223 2.85 20.11 15.01
N ASP A 224 3.60 19.96 16.11
CA ASP A 224 4.29 21.08 16.75
C ASP A 224 5.64 21.37 16.09
N ILE A 225 5.67 22.42 15.25
CA ILE A 225 6.87 22.86 14.52
C ILE A 225 8.02 23.23 15.47
N TRP A 226 7.72 23.84 16.62
CA TRP A 226 8.74 24.19 17.61
C TRP A 226 9.38 22.94 18.21
N MET A 227 8.54 21.95 18.53
CA MET A 227 9.01 20.63 18.98
C MET A 227 9.88 19.96 17.91
N MET A 228 9.52 20.05 16.63
CA MET A 228 10.35 19.51 15.54
C MET A 228 11.69 20.25 15.38
N MET A 229 11.72 21.57 15.59
CA MET A 229 12.90 22.40 15.41
C MET A 229 13.90 22.24 16.56
N PHE A 230 13.40 22.29 17.80
CA PHE A 230 14.20 22.43 19.03
C PHE A 230 13.99 21.30 20.05
N GLY A 231 13.03 20.40 19.85
CA GLY A 231 12.69 19.38 20.85
C GLY A 231 11.97 19.93 22.08
N LYS A 232 11.51 21.19 22.03
CA LYS A 232 10.63 21.83 23.02
C LYS A 232 9.62 22.73 22.32
N THR A 233 8.40 22.80 22.85
CA THR A 233 7.35 23.67 22.29
C THR A 233 7.51 25.10 22.78
N LEU A 234 7.44 26.07 21.87
CA LEU A 234 7.35 27.49 22.23
C LEU A 234 5.90 27.97 22.39
N LYS A 235 4.88 27.15 22.06
CA LYS A 235 3.47 27.57 22.02
C LYS A 235 3.01 28.15 23.36
N ASN A 236 3.41 27.51 24.46
CA ASN A 236 2.96 27.88 25.81
C ASN A 236 3.76 29.01 26.44
N VAL A 237 4.91 29.38 25.87
CA VAL A 237 5.80 30.43 26.41
C VAL A 237 5.72 31.74 25.62
N GLY A 238 4.77 31.87 24.69
CA GLY A 238 4.55 33.11 23.94
C GLY A 238 5.27 33.13 22.59
N GLY A 239 5.65 31.96 22.09
CA GLY A 239 6.31 31.82 20.79
C GLY A 239 7.73 32.39 20.78
N LEU A 240 8.18 32.77 19.57
CA LEU A 240 9.52 33.32 19.37
C LEU A 240 9.68 34.73 19.96
N GLU A 241 8.59 35.51 20.02
CA GLU A 241 8.58 36.90 20.50
C GLU A 241 9.01 37.01 21.97
N ALA A 242 8.65 36.01 22.77
CA ALA A 242 9.05 35.89 24.16
C ALA A 242 10.58 35.83 24.34
N PHE A 243 11.36 35.58 23.27
CA PHE A 243 12.82 35.53 23.30
C PHE A 243 13.50 36.71 22.56
N SER A 244 12.73 37.75 22.21
CA SER A 244 13.21 38.90 21.42
C SER A 244 14.36 39.68 22.06
N LEU A 245 14.49 39.68 23.39
CA LEU A 245 15.59 40.34 24.11
C LEU A 245 16.94 39.60 23.98
N TRP A 246 16.92 38.29 23.73
CA TRP A 246 18.13 37.45 23.71
C TRP A 246 18.59 37.08 22.29
N LEU A 247 17.65 37.05 21.34
CA LEU A 247 17.92 36.82 19.93
C LEU A 247 18.20 38.14 19.20
N THR A 248 19.24 38.18 18.38
CA THR A 248 19.45 39.35 17.51
C THR A 248 18.38 39.37 16.41
N PRO A 249 18.09 40.54 15.79
CA PRO A 249 17.11 40.61 14.70
C PRO A 249 17.37 39.61 13.56
N LYS A 250 18.65 39.36 13.24
CA LYS A 250 19.06 38.34 12.26
C LYS A 250 18.73 36.92 12.71
N GLN A 251 18.90 36.61 14.00
CA GLN A 251 18.58 35.30 14.58
C GLN A 251 17.07 35.08 14.64
N THR A 252 16.31 36.08 15.08
CA THR A 252 14.84 36.05 15.11
C THR A 252 14.30 35.81 13.70
N LYS A 253 14.75 36.58 12.70
CA LYS A 253 14.37 36.37 11.31
C LYS A 253 14.73 34.98 10.81
N PHE A 254 15.95 34.51 11.07
CA PHE A 254 16.37 33.15 10.69
C PHE A 254 15.44 32.07 11.27
N VAL A 255 15.10 32.14 12.56
CA VAL A 255 14.22 31.15 13.20
C VAL A 255 12.81 31.22 12.61
N GLN A 256 12.30 32.43 12.38
CA GLN A 256 10.98 32.61 11.76
C GLN A 256 10.93 32.08 10.33
N ASP A 257 11.96 32.35 9.51
CA ASP A 257 12.04 31.85 8.14
C ASP A 257 12.05 30.31 8.12
N VAL A 258 12.79 29.69 9.05
CA VAL A 258 12.80 28.23 9.20
C VAL A 258 11.44 27.69 9.61
N TYR A 259 10.77 28.35 10.57
CA TYR A 259 9.41 27.98 10.97
C TYR A 259 8.46 28.01 9.77
N ASN A 260 8.48 29.11 9.00
CA ASN A 260 7.61 29.32 7.85
C ASN A 260 7.86 28.28 6.73
N ILE A 261 9.11 27.89 6.49
CA ILE A 261 9.45 26.83 5.52
C ILE A 261 8.81 25.50 5.96
N ILE A 262 8.96 25.14 7.24
CA ILE A 262 8.42 23.88 7.77
C ILE A 262 6.89 23.91 7.75
N GLU A 263 6.28 25.03 8.15
CA GLU A 263 4.83 25.19 8.14
C GLU A 263 4.26 25.01 6.73
N ARG A 264 4.88 25.65 5.74
CA ARG A 264 4.50 25.48 4.34
C ARG A 264 4.64 24.03 3.89
N ASP A 265 5.78 23.39 4.15
CA ASP A 265 6.02 22.00 3.75
C ASP A 265 5.02 21.02 4.42
N LEU A 266 4.56 21.30 5.65
CA LEU A 266 3.52 20.53 6.32
C LEU A 266 2.12 20.79 5.72
N LYS A 267 1.79 22.04 5.39
CA LYS A 267 0.50 22.40 4.75
C LYS A 267 0.37 21.85 3.34
N GLU A 268 1.48 21.80 2.59
CA GLU A 268 1.53 21.29 1.22
C GLU A 268 1.69 19.75 1.14
N ASN A 269 1.69 19.05 2.28
CA ASN A 269 1.96 17.62 2.36
C ASN A 269 3.25 17.19 1.64
N ASN A 270 4.30 18.00 1.76
CA ASN A 270 5.60 17.75 1.14
C ASN A 270 6.38 16.66 1.90
N THR A 271 5.98 15.39 1.70
CA THR A 271 6.54 14.26 2.46
C THR A 271 8.02 14.00 2.20
N ASP A 272 8.59 14.59 1.15
CA ASP A 272 10.00 14.51 0.80
C ASP A 272 10.88 15.47 1.60
N ALA A 273 10.31 16.52 2.18
CA ALA A 273 10.99 17.42 3.13
C ALA A 273 11.34 16.71 4.46
N PHE A 274 10.73 15.56 4.74
CA PHE A 274 10.83 14.86 6.02
C PHE A 274 11.44 13.46 5.87
N ARG A 275 12.14 13.02 6.91
CA ARG A 275 12.38 11.59 7.20
C ARG A 275 11.23 11.11 8.09
N TRP A 276 10.93 9.81 8.03
CA TRP A 276 9.83 9.23 8.77
C TRP A 276 10.37 8.24 9.80
N LYS A 277 9.80 8.25 11.00
CA LYS A 277 10.02 7.23 12.02
C LYS A 277 9.02 6.08 11.86
N GLU A 278 9.29 4.96 12.54
CA GLU A 278 8.43 3.77 12.51
C GLU A 278 7.01 4.05 13.01
N ASP A 279 6.83 5.06 13.87
CA ASP A 279 5.55 5.51 14.41
C ASP A 279 4.81 6.52 13.52
N GLY A 280 5.33 6.84 12.33
CA GLY A 280 4.74 7.86 11.45
C GLY A 280 5.15 9.29 11.77
N THR A 281 5.97 9.54 12.79
CA THR A 281 6.36 10.91 13.13
C THR A 281 7.34 11.49 12.09
N PRO A 282 7.06 12.68 11.50
CA PRO A 282 7.98 13.33 10.59
C PRO A 282 9.18 13.93 11.34
N VAL A 283 10.37 13.83 10.73
CA VAL A 283 11.62 14.38 11.23
C VAL A 283 12.26 15.23 10.15
N LEU A 284 12.60 16.47 10.49
CA LEU A 284 13.15 17.45 9.54
C LEU A 284 14.41 16.92 8.83
N LYS A 285 14.41 16.95 7.49
CA LYS A 285 15.66 16.86 6.71
C LYS A 285 16.33 18.22 6.70
N LYS A 286 17.29 18.44 7.58
CA LYS A 286 18.00 19.74 7.67
C LYS A 286 18.63 20.18 6.33
N ARG A 287 19.05 19.23 5.49
CA ARG A 287 19.50 19.51 4.11
C ARG A 287 18.44 20.18 3.23
N HIS A 288 17.18 19.77 3.34
CA HIS A 288 16.06 20.37 2.59
C HIS A 288 15.85 21.81 3.03
N ILE A 289 15.76 22.06 4.34
CA ILE A 289 15.59 23.41 4.88
C ILE A 289 16.74 24.32 4.48
N ALA A 290 17.99 23.85 4.56
CA ALA A 290 19.15 24.62 4.12
C ALA A 290 19.03 25.05 2.64
N LYS A 291 18.61 24.14 1.75
CA LYS A 291 18.33 24.48 0.33
C LYS A 291 17.22 25.52 0.18
N GLN A 292 16.15 25.42 0.97
CA GLN A 292 15.06 26.39 0.93
C GLN A 292 15.49 27.76 1.47
N MET A 293 16.32 27.79 2.53
CA MET A 293 16.92 29.01 3.04
C MET A 293 17.82 29.68 2.00
N THR A 294 18.60 28.92 1.24
CA THR A 294 19.40 29.46 0.11
C THR A 294 18.51 30.16 -0.92
N LYS A 295 17.39 29.54 -1.29
CA LYS A 295 16.42 30.13 -2.23
C LYS A 295 15.75 31.39 -1.68
N LEU A 296 15.41 31.39 -0.40
CA LEU A 296 14.72 32.51 0.25
C LEU A 296 15.63 33.73 0.42
N THR A 297 16.91 33.50 0.73
CA THR A 297 17.86 34.57 1.10
C THR A 297 18.82 34.96 -0.02
N ASN A 298 18.84 34.22 -1.14
CA ASN A 298 19.85 34.31 -2.20
C ASN A 298 21.29 34.22 -1.68
N GLN A 299 21.50 33.56 -0.54
CA GLN A 299 22.80 33.33 0.08
C GLN A 299 23.03 31.84 0.27
N GLU A 300 24.21 31.34 -0.07
CA GLU A 300 24.49 29.92 0.05
C GLU A 300 24.45 29.46 1.51
N MET A 301 23.48 28.60 1.83
CA MET A 301 23.32 27.98 3.14
C MET A 301 23.59 26.48 3.04
N THR A 302 24.77 26.05 3.51
CA THR A 302 25.09 24.62 3.63
C THR A 302 24.34 23.98 4.80
N GLU A 303 24.15 22.65 4.76
CA GLU A 303 23.51 21.93 5.87
C GLU A 303 24.26 22.10 7.19
N THR A 304 25.60 22.16 7.15
CA THR A 304 26.45 22.36 8.34
C THR A 304 26.24 23.74 8.93
N ASN A 305 26.29 24.79 8.10
CA ASN A 305 26.08 26.18 8.55
C ASN A 305 24.67 26.38 9.11
N PHE A 306 23.68 25.78 8.45
CA PHE A 306 22.30 25.75 8.94
C PHE A 306 22.21 25.12 10.33
N LYS A 307 22.78 23.91 10.53
CA LYS A 307 22.75 23.20 11.82
C LYS A 307 23.41 24.02 12.93
N GLN A 308 24.57 24.62 12.66
CA GLN A 308 25.28 25.45 13.62
C GLN A 308 24.50 26.70 14.00
N THR A 309 23.90 27.37 13.02
CA THR A 309 23.10 28.58 13.26
C THR A 309 21.82 28.26 14.04
N LEU A 310 21.13 27.17 13.69
CA LEU A 310 19.96 26.70 14.44
C LEU A 310 20.34 26.36 15.89
N LYS A 311 21.43 25.61 16.10
CA LYS A 311 21.92 25.25 17.44
C LYS A 311 22.31 26.47 18.29
N ARG A 312 22.87 27.52 17.67
CA ARG A 312 23.18 28.78 18.37
C ARG A 312 21.92 29.51 18.81
N CYS A 313 20.88 29.52 17.99
CA CYS A 313 19.58 30.11 18.36
C CYS A 313 18.90 29.27 19.45
N GLU A 314 18.87 27.94 19.28
CA GLU A 314 18.35 26.99 20.27
C GLU A 314 19.01 27.18 21.64
N LYS A 315 20.35 27.24 21.68
CA LYS A 315 21.09 27.48 22.93
C LYS A 315 20.64 28.76 23.62
N LYS A 316 20.55 29.87 22.90
CA LYS A 316 20.08 31.14 23.48
C LYS A 316 18.65 31.06 24.00
N ILE A 317 17.76 30.39 23.28
CA ILE A 317 16.37 30.19 23.73
C ILE A 317 16.36 29.35 25.01
N PHE A 318 17.16 28.29 25.08
CA PHE A 318 17.16 27.37 26.21
C PHE A 318 17.87 27.89 27.45
N ASP A 319 18.97 28.61 27.29
CA ASP A 319 19.70 29.23 28.41
C ASP A 319 18.81 30.25 29.15
N ASN A 320 17.91 30.94 28.43
CA ASN A 320 17.03 31.98 28.97
C ASN A 320 15.58 31.49 29.21
N TRP A 321 15.34 30.18 29.07
CA TRP A 321 14.00 29.59 29.18
C TRP A 321 13.33 29.86 30.53
N LYS A 322 14.11 29.76 31.62
CA LYS A 322 13.59 29.96 32.97
C LYS A 322 13.18 31.40 33.21
N GLU A 323 13.99 32.36 32.78
CA GLU A 323 13.70 33.79 32.91
C GLU A 323 12.40 34.17 32.18
N VAL A 324 12.19 33.63 30.98
CA VAL A 324 10.95 33.86 30.22
C VAL A 324 9.72 33.30 30.93
N ILE A 325 9.82 32.13 31.57
CA ILE A 325 8.72 31.58 32.35
C ILE A 325 8.47 32.41 33.62
N SER A 326 9.52 32.77 34.35
CA SER A 326 9.44 33.54 35.61
C SER A 326 9.01 34.99 35.44
N ASN A 327 9.16 35.59 34.25
CA ASN A 327 8.66 36.94 33.97
C ASN A 327 7.20 36.95 33.51
N ARG A 328 6.57 35.77 33.36
CA ARG A 328 5.22 35.63 32.79
C ARG A 328 4.20 35.07 33.78
N PHE A 329 4.67 34.42 34.83
CA PHE A 329 3.91 33.94 35.99
C PHE A 329 4.53 34.55 37.24
#